data_AF-A0A1G7TGK1-F1
#
_entry.id   AF-A0A1G7TGK1-F1
#
_cell.length_a   1.000
_cell.length_b   1.000
_cell.length_c   1.000
_cell.angle_alpha   90.00
_cell.angle_beta   90.00
_cell.angle_gamma   90.00
#
_symmetry.space_group_name_H-M   'P 1'
#
loop_
_entity.id
_entity.type
_entity.pdbx_description
1 polymer ?
#
loop_
_entity_poly.entity_id
_entity_poly.type
_entity_poly.pdbx_seq_one_letter_code
_entity_poly.pdbx_strand_id
1 'polypeptide(L)'
;MRRIPLISAAALAAITATASLAVADPAGARASAATPAASGTPSPQGASTAAAPGGTLTVKSAVVQAGRPITFTYTTTALDAKNWIGLYTDPGNGPVDQRYVGPSLTWAYTPHGNGTVELPTTGLEPGNYIAFSLAKDGYKWLAEPVKLRVTSGERLRFVTETIPLRNARAESAYSATVQGLLRGDTDGMAFQKVSGPSWVKVDARGAVTGTPPAAESATTSVVEVRAANAAGDSRTAKLSIDVRPPGARLVPELKALSWNLWHGGSQVKGGREKQLKFLLDHDIDVVGLQESSGVSAAELAAALGWDHYQAGADVGVISRYPIVSRGPLPSVSGLPVSNVTIELDERHGEKIALWNAHLGYTPYGPYDACFGKMTVQQLLDREAQSKRTGQIEGIMRAMESDLRAADRTPVLLMGDFNAPSHLDWTAANSRCGYRDVPWPTSVLPERAGMKDSYRVANPDPKAAPGITWSPIYKTFTGGYGHDSHKGEPEPLDRIDFIHYKGNMRVKSSAAVVEGVPTAIPDHQNNQWTSDHAAVLTVFDVP
;
A
#
# COMPACT_ATOMS: atom_id res chain seq x y z
N MET A 1 -40.03 37.36 1.61
CA MET A 1 -39.69 38.80 1.73
C MET A 1 -39.00 39.06 3.05
N ARG A 2 -37.67 39.22 3.05
CA ARG A 2 -36.86 40.18 3.82
C ARG A 2 -35.40 39.95 3.43
N ARG A 3 -34.71 41.05 3.14
CA ARG A 3 -33.45 41.17 2.40
C ARG A 3 -32.23 40.88 3.29
N ILE A 4 -31.24 40.20 2.73
CA ILE A 4 -29.87 40.07 3.26
C ILE A 4 -29.00 41.08 2.51
N PRO A 5 -28.14 41.89 3.17
CA PRO A 5 -27.27 42.82 2.47
C PRO A 5 -25.98 42.13 2.00
N LEU A 6 -25.62 42.38 0.73
CA LEU A 6 -24.27 42.22 0.20
C LEU A 6 -23.36 43.31 0.76
N ILE A 7 -22.12 42.97 1.12
CA ILE A 7 -21.01 43.93 1.20
C ILE A 7 -19.85 43.42 0.32
N SER A 8 -19.32 44.38 -0.43
CA SER A 8 -18.49 44.28 -1.61
C SER A 8 -16.99 44.09 -1.31
N ALA A 9 -16.29 43.52 -2.29
CA ALA A 9 -14.85 43.58 -2.45
C ALA A 9 -14.36 45.03 -2.66
N ALA A 10 -13.34 45.43 -1.89
CA ALA A 10 -12.23 46.33 -2.28
C ALA A 10 -11.44 46.80 -1.03
N ALA A 11 -10.19 46.36 -0.89
CA ALA A 11 -9.09 47.16 -0.35
C ALA A 11 -7.75 46.46 -0.67
N LEU A 12 -7.12 46.93 -1.74
CA LEU A 12 -5.82 46.54 -2.25
C LEU A 12 -4.81 47.65 -1.87
N ALA A 13 -3.57 47.25 -1.58
CA ALA A 13 -2.31 48.01 -1.65
C ALA A 13 -1.87 48.94 -0.49
N ALA A 14 -0.73 48.57 0.10
CA ALA A 14 0.48 49.33 0.48
C ALA A 14 1.06 48.68 1.76
N ILE A 15 2.34 48.30 1.89
CA ILE A 15 3.57 49.07 1.68
C ILE A 15 4.75 48.12 1.40
N THR A 16 5.51 48.42 0.35
CA THR A 16 6.87 47.95 0.05
C THR A 16 7.89 49.06 0.33
N ALA A 17 9.02 48.76 0.97
CA ALA A 17 10.30 49.50 0.89
C ALA A 17 11.41 48.70 1.61
N THR A 18 12.31 47.99 0.89
CA THR A 18 13.67 48.36 0.42
C THR A 18 14.81 48.24 1.43
N ALA A 19 15.79 47.38 1.12
CA ALA A 19 17.22 47.66 1.25
C ALA A 19 18.02 46.78 0.26
N SER A 20 18.77 47.43 -0.63
CA SER A 20 19.68 46.88 -1.62
C SER A 20 21.12 46.79 -1.06
N LEU A 21 21.94 45.88 -1.59
CA LEU A 21 23.37 46.12 -1.88
C LEU A 21 23.91 45.08 -2.88
N ALA A 22 24.76 45.57 -3.80
CA ALA A 22 25.27 45.02 -5.06
C ALA A 22 26.33 43.89 -4.89
N VAL A 23 26.32 42.83 -5.72
CA VAL A 23 27.05 42.57 -7.00
C VAL A 23 28.58 42.63 -6.95
N ALA A 24 29.22 41.50 -7.28
CA ALA A 24 30.37 41.41 -8.19
C ALA A 24 30.42 40.03 -8.87
N ASP A 25 30.39 40.05 -10.21
CA ASP A 25 30.67 38.97 -11.17
C ASP A 25 32.18 38.99 -11.49
N PRO A 26 32.79 37.96 -12.14
CA PRO A 26 32.81 38.04 -13.62
C PRO A 26 32.87 36.71 -14.41
N ALA A 27 32.24 36.77 -15.60
CA ALA A 27 32.69 36.34 -16.95
C ALA A 27 33.09 34.87 -17.17
N GLY A 28 32.48 34.11 -18.09
CA GLY A 28 32.41 34.28 -19.55
C GLY A 28 32.84 32.91 -20.15
N ALA A 29 32.38 32.37 -21.28
CA ALA A 29 31.80 32.92 -22.49
C ALA A 29 30.97 31.85 -23.24
N ARG A 30 30.09 32.32 -24.12
CA ARG A 30 29.26 31.55 -25.07
C ARG A 30 30.02 31.19 -26.35
N ALA A 31 29.61 30.08 -26.97
CA ALA A 31 29.42 29.81 -28.42
C ALA A 31 29.24 28.28 -28.55
N SER A 32 28.59 27.64 -29.51
CA SER A 32 27.75 27.92 -30.68
C SER A 32 27.39 26.54 -31.23
N ALA A 33 26.20 26.33 -31.79
CA ALA A 33 25.80 25.06 -32.38
C ALA A 33 26.47 24.82 -33.76
N ALA A 34 26.92 23.58 -34.00
CA ALA A 34 27.14 23.00 -35.34
C ALA A 34 27.09 21.46 -35.24
N THR A 35 26.41 20.81 -36.18
CA THR A 35 26.30 19.34 -36.35
C THR A 35 27.28 18.86 -37.46
N PRO A 36 27.41 17.53 -37.72
CA PRO A 36 28.47 16.66 -37.22
C PRO A 36 29.53 16.31 -38.29
N ALA A 37 30.70 15.82 -37.86
CA ALA A 37 31.66 15.13 -38.73
C ALA A 37 32.14 13.84 -38.06
N ALA A 38 32.22 12.79 -38.87
CA ALA A 38 32.54 11.42 -38.51
C ALA A 38 34.04 11.18 -38.26
N SER A 39 34.30 10.00 -37.69
CA SER A 39 35.56 9.22 -37.65
C SER A 39 36.42 9.37 -36.38
N GLY A 40 36.59 8.24 -35.69
CA GLY A 40 37.48 8.08 -34.53
C GLY A 40 36.95 7.06 -33.53
N THR A 41 37.05 5.77 -33.85
CA THR A 41 36.87 4.68 -32.89
C THR A 41 37.90 4.78 -31.76
N PRO A 42 37.50 4.90 -30.47
CA PRO A 42 38.41 4.66 -29.36
C PRO A 42 38.35 3.18 -28.97
N SER A 43 39.52 2.56 -28.86
CA SER A 43 39.74 1.23 -28.30
C SER A 43 39.07 1.06 -26.91
N PRO A 44 38.62 -0.16 -26.55
CA PRO A 44 37.97 -0.39 -25.27
C PRO A 44 38.98 -0.24 -24.13
N GLN A 45 38.88 0.84 -23.37
CA GLN A 45 39.50 0.91 -22.05
C GLN A 45 38.83 -0.12 -21.16
N GLY A 46 39.65 -0.97 -20.55
CA GLY A 46 39.25 -2.16 -19.83
C GLY A 46 38.18 -1.89 -18.78
N ALA A 47 37.10 -2.66 -18.87
CA ALA A 47 36.27 -2.91 -17.71
C ALA A 47 37.17 -3.55 -16.64
N SER A 48 37.38 -2.84 -15.54
CA SER A 48 37.88 -3.44 -14.31
C SER A 48 36.89 -4.52 -13.90
N THR A 49 37.26 -5.78 -14.15
CA THR A 49 36.60 -6.92 -13.54
C THR A 49 36.85 -6.82 -12.04
N ALA A 50 35.79 -6.58 -11.27
CA ALA A 50 35.85 -6.69 -9.82
C ALA A 50 36.42 -8.07 -9.48
N ALA A 51 37.47 -8.12 -8.64
CA ALA A 51 38.05 -9.38 -8.21
C ALA A 51 36.93 -10.28 -7.64
N ALA A 52 36.93 -11.55 -8.05
CA ALA A 52 35.96 -12.52 -7.56
C ALA A 52 35.99 -12.55 -6.02
N PRO A 53 34.83 -12.71 -5.36
CA PRO A 53 34.77 -12.73 -3.90
C PRO A 53 35.73 -13.79 -3.33
N GLY A 54 36.58 -13.41 -2.37
CA GLY A 54 37.65 -14.27 -1.84
C GLY A 54 37.21 -15.28 -0.77
N GLY A 55 35.91 -15.50 -0.61
CA GLY A 55 35.32 -16.37 0.40
C GLY A 55 34.31 -17.36 -0.19
N THR A 56 33.75 -18.20 0.67
CA THR A 56 32.71 -19.18 0.29
C THR A 56 31.46 -19.00 1.13
N LEU A 57 30.31 -19.29 0.54
CA LEU A 57 29.02 -19.40 1.20
C LEU A 57 28.32 -20.64 0.68
N THR A 58 27.97 -21.56 1.57
CA THR A 58 27.21 -22.76 1.23
C THR A 58 26.03 -22.91 2.17
N VAL A 59 24.95 -23.51 1.67
CA VAL A 59 23.77 -23.85 2.46
C VAL A 59 23.76 -25.35 2.70
N LYS A 60 23.47 -25.78 3.95
CA LYS A 60 23.44 -27.20 4.33
C LYS A 60 22.42 -28.00 3.51
N SER A 61 21.27 -27.39 3.21
CA SER A 61 20.24 -27.96 2.35
C SER A 61 19.68 -26.88 1.43
N ALA A 62 19.58 -27.18 0.15
CA ALA A 62 18.95 -26.29 -0.82
C ALA A 62 17.42 -26.23 -0.67
N VAL A 63 16.82 -27.13 0.11
CA VAL A 63 15.39 -27.13 0.45
C VAL A 63 15.22 -27.21 1.96
N VAL A 64 14.53 -26.24 2.56
CA VAL A 64 14.30 -26.14 4.00
C VAL A 64 12.81 -26.01 4.27
N GLN A 65 12.26 -26.88 5.12
CA GLN A 65 10.86 -26.74 5.53
C GLN A 65 10.72 -25.59 6.55
N ALA A 66 9.71 -24.73 6.36
CA ALA A 66 9.37 -23.66 7.28
C ALA A 66 9.21 -24.19 8.72
N GLY A 67 9.73 -23.43 9.69
CA GLY A 67 9.88 -23.84 11.09
C GLY A 67 11.22 -24.53 11.40
N ARG A 68 12.02 -24.89 10.39
CA ARG A 68 13.44 -25.29 10.57
C ARG A 68 14.38 -24.14 10.21
N PRO A 69 15.50 -23.94 10.92
CA PRO A 69 16.47 -22.91 10.56
C PRO A 69 17.18 -23.25 9.24
N ILE A 70 17.58 -22.21 8.51
CA ILE A 70 18.47 -22.32 7.37
C ILE A 70 19.91 -22.25 7.88
N THR A 71 20.68 -23.32 7.72
CA THR A 71 22.08 -23.38 8.15
C THR A 71 23.01 -23.06 6.99
N PHE A 72 23.83 -22.02 7.16
CA PHE A 72 24.90 -21.64 6.22
C PHE A 72 26.27 -21.92 6.81
N THR A 73 27.21 -22.35 5.97
CA THR A 73 28.63 -22.38 6.28
C THR A 73 29.35 -21.36 5.41
N TYR A 74 30.27 -20.60 5.99
CA TYR A 74 30.96 -19.53 5.29
C TYR A 74 32.46 -19.52 5.57
N THR A 75 33.22 -18.95 4.63
CA THR A 75 34.62 -18.56 4.81
C THR A 75 34.85 -17.17 4.20
N THR A 76 35.78 -16.41 4.75
CA THR A 76 36.22 -15.12 4.21
C THR A 76 37.64 -14.78 4.70
N THR A 77 38.43 -14.16 3.84
CA THR A 77 39.74 -13.58 4.21
C THR A 77 39.62 -12.12 4.64
N ALA A 78 38.49 -11.46 4.36
CA ALA A 78 38.22 -10.07 4.70
C ALA A 78 37.49 -9.97 6.06
N LEU A 79 38.23 -10.16 7.15
CA LEU A 79 37.69 -10.12 8.52
C LEU A 79 37.13 -8.73 8.88
N ASP A 80 35.90 -8.71 9.38
CA ASP A 80 35.28 -7.52 9.96
C ASP A 80 34.14 -7.93 10.88
N ALA A 81 33.99 -7.27 12.03
CA ALA A 81 32.95 -7.57 13.01
C ALA A 81 31.53 -7.33 12.46
N LYS A 82 31.40 -6.53 11.40
CA LYS A 82 30.15 -6.16 10.74
C LYS A 82 29.88 -6.94 9.45
N ASN A 83 30.66 -7.98 9.16
CA ASN A 83 30.30 -8.90 8.08
C ASN A 83 29.03 -9.66 8.45
N TRP A 84 28.16 -9.92 7.48
CA TRP A 84 26.84 -10.50 7.75
C TRP A 84 26.34 -11.36 6.59
N ILE A 85 25.43 -12.27 6.89
CA ILE A 85 24.67 -13.01 5.88
C ILE A 85 23.22 -12.52 5.92
N GLY A 86 22.70 -12.12 4.76
CA GLY A 86 21.31 -11.68 4.59
C GLY A 86 20.53 -12.58 3.63
N LEU A 87 19.28 -12.88 3.97
CA LEU A 87 18.34 -13.64 3.14
C LEU A 87 17.36 -12.72 2.42
N TYR A 88 17.10 -13.00 1.15
CA TYR A 88 16.22 -12.24 0.26
C TYR A 88 15.36 -13.19 -0.59
N THR A 89 14.24 -12.71 -1.14
CA THR A 89 13.46 -13.47 -2.14
C THR A 89 14.24 -13.60 -3.46
N ASP A 90 13.97 -14.66 -4.22
CA ASP A 90 14.57 -14.90 -5.55
C ASP A 90 13.50 -15.21 -6.62
N PRO A 91 13.32 -14.36 -7.66
CA PRO A 91 13.92 -13.04 -7.81
C PRO A 91 13.40 -12.05 -6.75
N GLY A 92 14.14 -10.98 -6.49
CA GLY A 92 13.78 -10.05 -5.42
C GLY A 92 14.71 -8.86 -5.31
N ASN A 93 14.69 -8.24 -4.14
CA ASN A 93 15.46 -7.05 -3.77
C ASN A 93 16.86 -7.39 -3.19
N GLY A 94 17.38 -8.58 -3.50
CA GLY A 94 18.74 -8.94 -3.12
C GLY A 94 19.78 -8.01 -3.76
N PRO A 95 20.95 -7.79 -3.15
CA PRO A 95 22.03 -6.97 -3.70
C PRO A 95 22.75 -7.68 -4.86
N VAL A 96 22.02 -8.04 -5.92
CA VAL A 96 22.54 -8.79 -7.09
C VAL A 96 23.70 -8.03 -7.78
N ASP A 97 23.63 -6.69 -7.79
CA ASP A 97 24.67 -5.81 -8.33
C ASP A 97 25.64 -5.27 -7.27
N GLN A 98 25.70 -5.93 -6.10
CA GLN A 98 26.46 -5.48 -4.94
C GLN A 98 26.14 -4.04 -4.48
N ARG A 99 24.85 -3.68 -4.59
CA ARG A 99 24.26 -2.39 -4.20
C ARG A 99 23.02 -2.64 -3.37
N TYR A 100 22.68 -1.67 -2.53
CA TYR A 100 21.42 -1.72 -1.81
C TYR A 100 20.25 -1.63 -2.78
N VAL A 101 19.30 -2.55 -2.66
CA VAL A 101 18.01 -2.51 -3.35
C VAL A 101 16.88 -2.47 -2.32
N GLY A 102 16.95 -3.33 -1.29
CA GLY A 102 16.05 -3.28 -0.14
C GLY A 102 16.58 -4.04 1.07
N PRO A 103 15.83 -4.04 2.19
CA PRO A 103 16.23 -4.74 3.40
C PRO A 103 16.22 -6.27 3.19
N SER A 104 17.06 -6.98 3.95
CA SER A 104 16.98 -8.45 4.06
C SER A 104 15.76 -8.86 4.88
N LEU A 105 15.25 -10.06 4.62
CA LEU A 105 14.13 -10.65 5.34
C LEU A 105 14.53 -11.14 6.74
N THR A 106 15.74 -11.68 6.82
CA THR A 106 16.41 -12.08 8.06
C THR A 106 17.91 -12.07 7.82
N TRP A 107 18.70 -11.89 8.88
CA TRP A 107 20.15 -11.79 8.78
C TRP A 107 20.83 -12.17 10.09
N ALA A 108 22.14 -12.42 10.01
CA ALA A 108 22.99 -12.62 11.18
C ALA A 108 24.43 -12.17 10.88
N TYR A 109 25.12 -11.67 11.91
CA TYR A 109 26.53 -11.30 11.80
C TYR A 109 27.44 -12.53 11.72
N THR A 110 28.52 -12.39 10.96
CA THR A 110 29.54 -13.40 10.67
C THR A 110 30.94 -12.80 10.84
N PRO A 111 31.35 -12.47 12.09
CA PRO A 111 32.55 -11.67 12.36
C PRO A 111 33.88 -12.43 12.17
N HIS A 112 33.82 -13.75 12.01
CA HIS A 112 35.00 -14.61 11.96
C HIS A 112 35.40 -14.96 10.51
N GLY A 113 36.60 -15.51 10.31
CA GLY A 113 37.07 -15.89 8.98
C GLY A 113 36.42 -17.14 8.42
N ASN A 114 35.73 -17.90 9.27
CA ASN A 114 34.90 -19.02 8.89
C ASN A 114 33.91 -19.30 10.02
N GLY A 115 32.83 -20.01 9.69
CA GLY A 115 31.89 -20.46 10.70
C GLY A 115 30.62 -21.04 10.11
N THR A 116 29.67 -21.31 10.99
CA THR A 116 28.31 -21.71 10.65
C THR A 116 27.35 -20.70 11.28
N VAL A 117 26.31 -20.33 10.55
CA VAL A 117 25.25 -19.44 11.03
C VAL A 117 23.88 -20.01 10.67
N GLU A 118 22.90 -19.77 11.54
CA GLU A 118 21.52 -20.16 11.31
C GLU A 118 20.64 -18.92 11.17
N LEU A 119 19.81 -18.92 10.13
CA LEU A 119 18.76 -17.93 9.96
C LEU A 119 17.39 -18.58 10.21
N PRO A 120 16.50 -17.96 11.01
CA PRO A 120 15.15 -18.49 11.23
C PRO A 120 14.32 -18.46 9.95
N THR A 121 13.37 -19.38 9.84
CA THR A 121 12.35 -19.38 8.77
C THR A 121 10.99 -18.87 9.24
N THR A 122 10.89 -18.42 10.50
CA THR A 122 9.67 -17.83 11.06
C THR A 122 9.27 -16.61 10.25
N GLY A 123 8.02 -16.59 9.75
CA GLY A 123 7.49 -15.50 8.95
C GLY A 123 7.90 -15.53 7.47
N LEU A 124 8.69 -16.51 7.02
CA LEU A 124 8.99 -16.70 5.60
C LEU A 124 7.89 -17.51 4.93
N GLU A 125 7.43 -17.03 3.77
CA GLU A 125 6.50 -17.77 2.92
C GLU A 125 7.23 -18.89 2.16
N PRO A 126 6.55 -19.99 1.77
CA PRO A 126 7.13 -20.98 0.88
C PRO A 126 7.53 -20.34 -0.45
N GLY A 127 8.75 -20.59 -0.92
CA GLY A 127 9.27 -19.92 -2.11
C GLY A 127 10.78 -20.05 -2.29
N ASN A 128 11.28 -19.42 -3.35
CA ASN A 128 12.70 -19.37 -3.66
C ASN A 128 13.34 -18.16 -2.98
N TYR A 129 14.53 -18.38 -2.44
CA TYR A 129 15.31 -17.40 -1.71
C TYR A 129 16.76 -17.43 -2.17
N ILE A 130 17.45 -16.33 -1.93
CA ILE A 130 18.87 -16.17 -2.20
C ILE A 130 19.53 -15.50 -1.00
N ALA A 131 20.68 -16.03 -0.58
CA ALA A 131 21.46 -15.52 0.53
C ALA A 131 22.78 -14.94 0.04
N PHE A 132 23.17 -13.81 0.64
CA PHE A 132 24.40 -13.10 0.32
C PHE A 132 25.28 -13.00 1.56
N SER A 133 26.57 -13.29 1.42
CA SER A 133 27.59 -12.96 2.42
C SER A 133 28.15 -11.58 2.09
N LEU A 134 28.01 -10.64 3.02
CA LEU A 134 28.14 -9.21 2.77
C LEU A 134 29.11 -8.54 3.74
N ALA A 135 29.88 -7.58 3.23
CA ALA A 135 30.96 -6.93 3.96
C ALA A 135 30.46 -5.70 4.74
N LYS A 136 30.83 -5.61 6.02
CA LYS A 136 30.86 -4.36 6.82
C LYS A 136 29.55 -3.55 6.89
N ASP A 137 28.42 -4.18 7.21
CA ASP A 137 27.07 -3.58 7.12
C ASP A 137 26.72 -3.01 5.71
N GLY A 138 27.55 -3.30 4.71
CA GLY A 138 27.38 -2.91 3.31
C GLY A 138 26.86 -4.05 2.45
N TYR A 139 26.92 -3.86 1.13
CA TYR A 139 26.33 -4.77 0.15
C TYR A 139 27.37 -5.36 -0.83
N LYS A 140 28.65 -5.22 -0.51
CA LYS A 140 29.74 -5.86 -1.24
C LYS A 140 29.83 -7.33 -0.86
N TRP A 141 29.92 -8.20 -1.88
CA TRP A 141 29.93 -9.63 -1.66
C TRP A 141 31.27 -10.10 -1.12
N LEU A 142 31.21 -11.00 -0.14
CA LEU A 142 32.36 -11.75 0.38
C LEU A 142 32.46 -13.15 -0.25
N ALA A 143 31.35 -13.66 -0.80
CA ALA A 143 31.25 -14.95 -1.49
C ALA A 143 30.18 -14.87 -2.58
N GLU A 144 30.19 -15.82 -3.51
CA GLU A 144 29.08 -16.00 -4.45
C GLU A 144 27.76 -16.26 -3.69
N PRO A 145 26.62 -15.69 -4.13
CA PRO A 145 25.33 -15.89 -3.49
C PRO A 145 24.84 -17.33 -3.63
N VAL A 146 24.14 -17.83 -2.63
CA VAL A 146 23.58 -19.19 -2.64
C VAL A 146 22.06 -19.15 -2.70
N LYS A 147 21.47 -19.91 -3.62
CA LYS A 147 20.02 -20.07 -3.75
C LYS A 147 19.54 -21.24 -2.91
N LEU A 148 18.34 -21.10 -2.35
CA LEU A 148 17.63 -22.16 -1.65
C LEU A 148 16.12 -21.98 -1.80
N ARG A 149 15.37 -22.96 -1.34
CA ARG A 149 13.91 -22.95 -1.34
C ARG A 149 13.37 -23.25 0.05
N VAL A 150 12.40 -22.46 0.50
CA VAL A 150 11.61 -22.77 1.69
C VAL A 150 10.32 -23.46 1.26
N THR A 151 9.95 -24.58 1.89
CA THR A 151 8.69 -25.30 1.67
C THR A 151 7.80 -25.26 2.91
N SER A 152 6.51 -25.54 2.76
CA SER A 152 5.60 -25.71 3.90
C SER A 152 5.32 -27.17 4.17
N GLY A 153 5.14 -27.54 5.44
CA GLY A 153 4.52 -28.81 5.82
C GLY A 153 3.01 -28.70 6.08
N GLU A 154 2.44 -27.51 5.91
CA GLU A 154 1.02 -27.30 6.10
C GLU A 154 0.21 -27.87 4.93
N ARG A 155 -1.02 -28.28 5.24
CA ARG A 155 -1.98 -28.73 4.23
C ARG A 155 -2.29 -27.63 3.23
N LEU A 156 -2.46 -28.06 1.98
CA LEU A 156 -2.89 -27.19 0.90
C LEU A 156 -4.23 -26.55 1.26
N ARG A 157 -4.39 -25.26 0.98
CA ARG A 157 -5.66 -24.53 1.13
C ARG A 157 -5.70 -23.31 0.21
N PHE A 158 -6.87 -22.94 -0.27
CA PHE A 158 -7.07 -21.61 -0.83
C PHE A 158 -7.26 -20.60 0.31
N VAL A 159 -6.84 -19.36 0.07
CA VAL A 159 -7.04 -18.23 0.99
C VAL A 159 -8.53 -18.03 1.32
N THR A 160 -9.41 -18.29 0.36
CA THR A 160 -10.87 -18.31 0.54
C THR A 160 -11.52 -19.32 -0.42
N GLU A 161 -12.76 -19.73 -0.15
CA GLU A 161 -13.48 -20.73 -0.95
C GLU A 161 -14.06 -20.18 -2.24
N THR A 162 -14.42 -18.89 -2.24
CA THR A 162 -14.96 -18.18 -3.42
C THR A 162 -14.07 -16.98 -3.73
N ILE A 163 -13.51 -16.95 -4.92
CA ILE A 163 -12.53 -15.98 -5.37
C ILE A 163 -13.18 -15.12 -6.47
N PRO A 164 -13.60 -13.89 -6.15
CA PRO A 164 -14.02 -12.97 -7.19
C PRO A 164 -12.82 -12.53 -8.02
N LEU A 165 -12.95 -12.66 -9.33
CA LEU A 165 -11.99 -12.13 -10.29
C LEU A 165 -12.58 -10.89 -10.95
N ARG A 166 -11.72 -10.10 -11.62
CA ARG A 166 -12.15 -8.90 -12.33
C ARG A 166 -13.24 -9.19 -13.34
N ASN A 167 -14.09 -8.19 -13.57
CA ASN A 167 -15.15 -8.24 -14.57
C ASN A 167 -14.58 -8.60 -15.94
N ALA A 168 -15.30 -9.45 -16.67
CA ALA A 168 -15.06 -9.70 -18.08
C ALA A 168 -15.98 -8.85 -18.94
N ARG A 169 -15.62 -8.68 -20.22
CA ARG A 169 -16.49 -8.09 -21.23
C ARG A 169 -16.78 -9.14 -22.29
N ALA A 170 -18.05 -9.36 -22.59
CA ALA A 170 -18.44 -10.25 -23.67
C ALA A 170 -17.76 -9.82 -24.99
N GLU A 171 -17.32 -10.80 -25.76
CA GLU A 171 -16.60 -10.65 -27.03
C GLU A 171 -15.20 -10.01 -26.91
N SER A 172 -14.68 -9.87 -25.68
CA SER A 172 -13.32 -9.37 -25.43
C SER A 172 -12.45 -10.41 -24.73
N ALA A 173 -11.15 -10.39 -25.02
CA ALA A 173 -10.20 -11.27 -24.37
C ALA A 173 -10.16 -11.02 -22.86
N TYR A 174 -10.12 -12.11 -22.09
CA TYR A 174 -10.06 -12.11 -20.64
C TYR A 174 -8.79 -12.79 -20.14
N SER A 175 -8.21 -12.25 -19.07
CA SER A 175 -7.05 -12.83 -18.38
C SER A 175 -7.06 -12.46 -16.91
N ALA A 176 -6.81 -13.44 -16.05
CA ALA A 176 -6.59 -13.33 -14.61
C ALA A 176 -5.69 -14.48 -14.14
N THR A 177 -5.32 -14.51 -12.87
CA THR A 177 -4.57 -15.63 -12.27
C THR A 177 -5.04 -15.92 -10.86
N VAL A 178 -4.94 -17.19 -10.45
CA VAL A 178 -5.24 -17.65 -9.08
C VAL A 178 -4.03 -18.30 -8.42
N GLN A 179 -2.87 -18.29 -9.10
CA GLN A 179 -1.65 -18.97 -8.65
C GLN A 179 -1.23 -18.54 -7.23
N GLY A 180 -1.32 -17.24 -6.96
CA GLY A 180 -0.88 -16.64 -5.69
C GLY A 180 -1.87 -16.79 -4.54
N LEU A 181 -3.00 -17.48 -4.74
CA LEU A 181 -4.09 -17.60 -3.75
C LEU A 181 -4.13 -18.96 -3.04
N LEU A 182 -3.13 -19.81 -3.25
CA LEU A 182 -2.98 -21.08 -2.55
C LEU A 182 -1.89 -20.99 -1.48
N ARG A 183 -2.10 -21.65 -0.33
CA ARG A 183 -1.19 -21.69 0.82
C ARG A 183 -0.94 -23.13 1.25
N GLY A 184 0.09 -23.32 2.06
CA GLY A 184 0.58 -24.64 2.49
C GLY A 184 1.64 -25.19 1.55
N ASP A 185 1.70 -26.51 1.39
CA ASP A 185 2.68 -27.18 0.52
C ASP A 185 2.33 -27.00 -0.96
N THR A 186 2.85 -25.93 -1.57
CA THR A 186 2.65 -25.60 -2.98
C THR A 186 3.74 -26.18 -3.89
N ASP A 187 4.51 -27.17 -3.44
CA ASP A 187 5.53 -27.77 -4.30
C ASP A 187 4.95 -28.57 -5.47
N GLY A 188 5.52 -28.40 -6.65
CA GLY A 188 5.02 -28.98 -7.91
C GLY A 188 3.54 -28.67 -8.19
N MET A 189 3.05 -27.52 -7.71
CA MET A 189 1.64 -27.16 -7.80
C MET A 189 1.16 -27.05 -9.25
N ALA A 190 0.01 -27.68 -9.52
CA ALA A 190 -0.70 -27.61 -10.79
C ALA A 190 -2.20 -27.32 -10.57
N PHE A 191 -2.75 -26.47 -11.43
CA PHE A 191 -4.18 -26.13 -11.46
C PHE A 191 -4.90 -26.82 -12.62
N GLN A 192 -6.19 -27.09 -12.43
CA GLN A 192 -7.07 -27.60 -13.48
C GLN A 192 -8.49 -27.06 -13.30
N LYS A 193 -9.16 -26.76 -14.41
CA LYS A 193 -10.60 -26.51 -14.39
C LYS A 193 -11.34 -27.83 -14.15
N VAL A 194 -12.22 -27.85 -13.16
CA VAL A 194 -13.12 -28.97 -12.85
C VAL A 194 -14.46 -28.78 -13.55
N SER A 195 -15.05 -27.59 -13.43
CA SER A 195 -16.35 -27.26 -14.03
C SER A 195 -16.45 -25.75 -14.36
N GLY A 196 -17.47 -25.35 -15.11
CA GLY A 196 -17.72 -23.95 -15.48
C GLY A 196 -17.84 -23.72 -17.00
N PRO A 197 -18.18 -22.50 -17.43
CA PRO A 197 -18.54 -22.19 -18.81
C PRO A 197 -17.41 -22.46 -19.79
N SER A 198 -17.74 -22.90 -21.01
CA SER A 198 -16.76 -23.35 -22.02
C SER A 198 -15.77 -22.27 -22.46
N TRP A 199 -16.14 -21.00 -22.31
CA TRP A 199 -15.29 -19.86 -22.65
C TRP A 199 -14.11 -19.68 -21.71
N VAL A 200 -14.18 -20.20 -20.47
CA VAL A 200 -13.08 -20.12 -19.48
C VAL A 200 -12.16 -21.33 -19.58
N LYS A 201 -10.86 -21.06 -19.66
CA LYS A 201 -9.77 -22.04 -19.55
C LYS A 201 -8.95 -21.74 -18.29
N VAL A 202 -8.51 -22.79 -17.61
CA VAL A 202 -7.55 -22.72 -16.50
C VAL A 202 -6.37 -23.60 -16.87
N ASP A 203 -5.17 -23.03 -16.94
CA ASP A 203 -3.95 -23.78 -17.22
C ASP A 203 -3.30 -24.34 -15.94
N ALA A 204 -2.24 -25.15 -16.11
CA ALA A 204 -1.53 -25.77 -15.01
C ALA A 204 -0.86 -24.76 -14.07
N ARG A 205 -0.61 -23.53 -14.50
CA ARG A 205 -0.01 -22.47 -13.67
C ARG A 205 -1.06 -21.62 -12.95
N GLY A 206 -2.35 -21.88 -13.19
CA GLY A 206 -3.44 -21.12 -12.59
C GLY A 206 -3.80 -19.85 -13.38
N ALA A 207 -3.35 -19.71 -14.63
CA ALA A 207 -3.83 -18.64 -15.51
C ALA A 207 -5.27 -18.94 -15.94
N VAL A 208 -6.15 -17.95 -15.78
CA VAL A 208 -7.57 -18.01 -16.12
C VAL A 208 -7.79 -17.14 -17.35
N THR A 209 -8.11 -17.73 -18.49
CA THR A 209 -8.21 -17.02 -19.78
C THR A 209 -9.47 -17.39 -20.55
N GLY A 210 -9.88 -16.54 -21.49
CA GLY A 210 -11.07 -16.81 -22.29
C GLY A 210 -11.58 -15.64 -23.10
N THR A 211 -12.71 -15.84 -23.77
CA THR A 211 -13.48 -14.77 -24.42
C THR A 211 -14.96 -15.11 -24.25
N PRO A 212 -15.69 -14.46 -23.32
CA PRO A 212 -17.09 -14.78 -23.10
C PRO A 212 -17.91 -14.48 -24.34
N PRO A 213 -18.79 -15.37 -24.81
CA PRO A 213 -19.67 -15.08 -25.92
C PRO A 213 -20.75 -14.05 -25.51
N ALA A 214 -21.38 -13.40 -26.49
CA ALA A 214 -22.47 -12.45 -26.24
C ALA A 214 -23.61 -13.04 -25.39
N ALA A 215 -23.89 -14.34 -25.52
CA ALA A 215 -24.93 -15.04 -24.75
C ALA A 215 -24.67 -15.12 -23.23
N GLU A 216 -23.41 -14.95 -22.80
CA GLU A 216 -23.03 -14.90 -21.38
C GLU A 216 -23.07 -13.47 -20.83
N SER A 217 -23.61 -12.50 -21.58
CA SER A 217 -23.71 -11.11 -21.10
C SER A 217 -24.63 -10.99 -19.89
N ALA A 218 -24.25 -10.15 -18.93
CA ALA A 218 -24.99 -9.88 -17.70
C ALA A 218 -25.23 -11.12 -16.82
N THR A 219 -24.33 -12.10 -16.88
CA THR A 219 -24.30 -13.26 -15.99
C THR A 219 -23.04 -13.24 -15.12
N THR A 220 -23.09 -13.96 -13.99
CA THR A 220 -21.91 -14.30 -13.20
C THR A 220 -21.48 -15.71 -13.55
N SER A 221 -20.35 -15.84 -14.23
CA SER A 221 -19.73 -17.13 -14.53
C SER A 221 -19.09 -17.72 -13.29
N VAL A 222 -19.45 -18.95 -12.93
CA VAL A 222 -18.83 -19.70 -11.83
C VAL A 222 -17.96 -20.82 -12.39
N VAL A 223 -16.70 -20.87 -11.97
CA VAL A 223 -15.71 -21.86 -12.42
C VAL A 223 -15.16 -22.59 -11.20
N GLU A 224 -15.28 -23.91 -11.18
CA GLU A 224 -14.62 -24.69 -10.15
C GLU A 224 -13.20 -25.03 -10.61
N VAL A 225 -12.21 -24.68 -9.80
CA VAL A 225 -10.80 -24.98 -10.04
C VAL A 225 -10.31 -25.97 -8.97
N ARG A 226 -9.49 -26.93 -9.38
CA ARG A 226 -8.73 -27.80 -8.47
C ARG A 226 -7.26 -27.46 -8.56
N ALA A 227 -6.61 -27.33 -7.41
CA ALA A 227 -5.16 -27.27 -7.29
C ALA A 227 -4.64 -28.56 -6.63
N ALA A 228 -3.53 -29.10 -7.12
CA ALA A 228 -2.86 -30.26 -6.54
C ALA A 228 -1.35 -30.03 -6.48
N ASN A 229 -0.71 -30.53 -5.43
CA ASN A 229 0.74 -30.49 -5.26
C ASN A 229 1.40 -31.82 -5.69
N ALA A 230 2.73 -31.85 -5.73
CA ALA A 230 3.50 -33.04 -6.11
C ALA A 230 3.30 -34.24 -5.16
N ALA A 231 2.90 -33.99 -3.92
CA ALA A 231 2.60 -35.02 -2.92
C ALA A 231 1.18 -35.61 -3.09
N GLY A 232 0.36 -35.08 -4.00
CA GLY A 232 -1.01 -35.53 -4.26
C GLY A 232 -2.08 -34.90 -3.37
N ASP A 233 -1.72 -33.98 -2.46
CA ASP A 233 -2.73 -33.18 -1.74
C ASP A 233 -3.43 -32.26 -2.74
N SER A 234 -4.74 -32.09 -2.60
CA SER A 234 -5.51 -31.26 -3.51
C SER A 234 -6.70 -30.57 -2.88
N ARG A 235 -7.03 -29.39 -3.41
CA ARG A 235 -8.13 -28.54 -2.96
C ARG A 235 -8.90 -27.97 -4.13
N THR A 236 -10.15 -27.63 -3.90
CA THR A 236 -10.99 -26.91 -4.86
C THR A 236 -11.35 -25.53 -4.33
N ALA A 237 -11.62 -24.61 -5.25
CA ALA A 237 -12.22 -23.30 -4.99
C ALA A 237 -13.14 -22.93 -6.15
N LYS A 238 -14.04 -21.98 -5.91
CA LYS A 238 -14.92 -21.39 -6.92
C LYS A 238 -14.38 -20.03 -7.33
N LEU A 239 -14.27 -19.79 -8.62
CA LEU A 239 -13.98 -18.48 -9.19
C LEU A 239 -15.30 -17.87 -9.66
N SER A 240 -15.53 -16.59 -9.39
CA SER A 240 -16.66 -15.84 -9.94
C SER A 240 -16.18 -14.73 -10.85
N ILE A 241 -16.78 -14.63 -12.04
CA ILE A 241 -16.46 -13.62 -13.05
C ILE A 241 -17.77 -13.00 -13.55
N ASP A 242 -17.99 -11.73 -13.27
CA ASP A 242 -19.12 -11.00 -13.82
C ASP A 242 -18.85 -10.61 -15.28
N VAL A 243 -19.72 -11.02 -16.18
CA VAL A 243 -19.58 -10.77 -17.62
C VAL A 243 -20.44 -9.58 -18.01
N ARG A 244 -19.79 -8.47 -18.37
CA ARG A 244 -20.45 -7.25 -18.82
C ARG A 244 -20.82 -7.36 -20.31
N PRO A 245 -22.00 -6.85 -20.72
CA PRO A 245 -22.36 -6.75 -22.14
C PRO A 245 -21.31 -5.97 -22.96
N PRO A 246 -21.17 -6.23 -24.27
CA PRO A 246 -20.07 -5.66 -25.06
C PRO A 246 -19.97 -4.13 -24.95
N GLY A 247 -21.10 -3.42 -25.01
CA GLY A 247 -21.16 -1.95 -24.93
C GLY A 247 -21.42 -1.37 -23.53
N ALA A 248 -21.52 -2.18 -22.48
CA ALA A 248 -21.75 -1.67 -21.13
C ALA A 248 -20.44 -1.17 -20.50
N ARG A 249 -20.52 -0.41 -19.41
CA ARG A 249 -19.33 -0.11 -18.60
C ARG A 249 -18.76 -1.37 -17.98
N LEU A 250 -17.43 -1.47 -17.98
CA LEU A 250 -16.74 -2.60 -17.35
C LEU A 250 -16.89 -2.58 -15.83
N VAL A 251 -16.80 -1.39 -15.22
CA VAL A 251 -16.82 -1.18 -13.76
C VAL A 251 -17.90 -0.17 -13.39
N PRO A 252 -19.19 -0.58 -13.39
CA PRO A 252 -20.29 0.32 -13.05
C PRO A 252 -20.35 0.66 -11.55
N GLU A 253 -19.73 -0.16 -10.72
CA GLU A 253 -19.59 0.02 -9.28
C GLU A 253 -18.13 -0.18 -8.92
N LEU A 254 -17.59 0.70 -8.07
CA LEU A 254 -16.20 0.67 -7.61
C LEU A 254 -16.16 0.55 -6.08
N LYS A 255 -15.52 -0.50 -5.59
CA LYS A 255 -15.24 -0.71 -4.16
C LYS A 255 -13.83 -0.22 -3.83
N ALA A 256 -13.75 0.96 -3.22
CA ALA A 256 -12.49 1.58 -2.83
C ALA A 256 -12.23 1.42 -1.32
N LEU A 257 -11.01 1.03 -0.96
CA LEU A 257 -10.60 0.77 0.41
C LEU A 257 -9.38 1.65 0.79
N SER A 258 -9.45 2.34 1.93
CA SER A 258 -8.28 2.94 2.59
C SER A 258 -7.86 2.06 3.76
N TRP A 259 -6.59 1.64 3.82
CA TRP A 259 -6.15 0.70 4.84
C TRP A 259 -4.70 0.91 5.30
N ASN A 260 -4.53 1.39 6.54
CA ASN A 260 -3.26 1.30 7.26
C ASN A 260 -3.04 -0.16 7.65
N LEU A 261 -1.92 -0.74 7.21
CA LEU A 261 -1.64 -2.16 7.40
C LEU A 261 -0.99 -2.52 8.74
N TRP A 262 -0.61 -1.54 9.56
CA TRP A 262 0.15 -1.74 10.80
C TRP A 262 1.45 -2.51 10.56
N HIS A 263 2.46 -1.80 10.04
CA HIS A 263 3.74 -2.36 9.62
C HIS A 263 3.59 -3.56 8.66
N GLY A 264 2.75 -3.43 7.63
CA GLY A 264 2.48 -4.46 6.63
C GLY A 264 1.67 -5.66 7.15
N GLY A 265 1.09 -5.56 8.35
CA GLY A 265 0.35 -6.63 9.04
C GLY A 265 1.24 -7.56 9.85
N SER A 266 2.51 -7.20 10.05
CA SER A 266 3.52 -8.04 10.71
C SER A 266 3.24 -8.32 12.19
N GLN A 267 2.38 -7.51 12.81
CA GLN A 267 2.03 -7.63 14.22
C GLN A 267 0.98 -8.73 14.49
N VAL A 268 0.39 -9.31 13.44
CA VAL A 268 -0.59 -10.41 13.54
C VAL A 268 -0.09 -11.64 12.78
N LYS A 269 -0.16 -12.81 13.42
CA LYS A 269 0.28 -14.07 12.80
C LYS A 269 -0.53 -14.38 11.56
N GLY A 270 0.15 -14.73 10.47
CA GLY A 270 -0.50 -14.98 9.17
C GLY A 270 -1.14 -13.74 8.57
N GLY A 271 -0.66 -12.54 8.93
CA GLY A 271 -1.23 -11.26 8.51
C GLY A 271 -1.43 -11.16 7.00
N ARG A 272 -0.47 -11.64 6.19
CA ARG A 272 -0.59 -11.58 4.73
C ARG A 272 -1.73 -12.42 4.17
N GLU A 273 -1.89 -13.66 4.63
CA GLU A 273 -3.00 -14.53 4.21
C GLU A 273 -4.35 -13.93 4.61
N LYS A 274 -4.44 -13.38 5.83
CA LYS A 274 -5.65 -12.70 6.34
C LYS A 274 -5.98 -11.44 5.54
N GLN A 275 -4.98 -10.65 5.13
CA GLN A 275 -5.17 -9.49 4.26
C GLN A 275 -5.75 -9.90 2.90
N LEU A 276 -5.19 -10.93 2.26
CA LEU A 276 -5.70 -11.43 0.99
C LEU A 276 -7.13 -11.97 1.12
N LYS A 277 -7.41 -12.70 2.21
CA LYS A 277 -8.76 -13.20 2.49
C LYS A 277 -9.75 -12.05 2.62
N PHE A 278 -9.41 -11.02 3.38
CA PHE A 278 -10.25 -9.83 3.53
C PHE A 278 -10.53 -9.14 2.17
N LEU A 279 -9.49 -8.91 1.36
CA LEU A 279 -9.67 -8.27 0.05
C LEU A 279 -10.57 -9.07 -0.90
N LEU A 280 -10.48 -10.41 -0.87
CA LEU A 280 -11.28 -11.30 -1.70
C LEU A 280 -12.72 -11.46 -1.17
N ASP A 281 -12.90 -11.66 0.12
CA ASP A 281 -14.22 -11.86 0.73
C ASP A 281 -15.11 -10.61 0.62
N HIS A 282 -14.49 -9.42 0.68
CA HIS A 282 -15.19 -8.14 0.50
C HIS A 282 -15.22 -7.68 -0.97
N ASP A 283 -14.63 -8.47 -1.88
CA ASP A 283 -14.62 -8.22 -3.32
C ASP A 283 -14.11 -6.80 -3.67
N ILE A 284 -12.98 -6.41 -3.07
CA ILE A 284 -12.42 -5.06 -3.21
C ILE A 284 -11.86 -4.83 -4.62
N ASP A 285 -11.97 -3.61 -5.16
CA ASP A 285 -11.44 -3.27 -6.49
C ASP A 285 -10.12 -2.50 -6.42
N VAL A 286 -10.02 -1.48 -5.56
CA VAL A 286 -8.85 -0.61 -5.44
C VAL A 286 -8.55 -0.31 -3.97
N VAL A 287 -7.26 -0.25 -3.63
CA VAL A 287 -6.82 -0.04 -2.24
C VAL A 287 -5.70 0.99 -2.16
N GLY A 288 -5.87 2.00 -1.32
CA GLY A 288 -4.78 2.83 -0.80
C GLY A 288 -4.24 2.23 0.49
N LEU A 289 -2.95 1.89 0.50
CA LEU A 289 -2.25 1.23 1.61
C LEU A 289 -1.33 2.23 2.33
N GLN A 290 -1.37 2.26 3.66
CA GLN A 290 -0.42 2.98 4.52
C GLN A 290 0.34 1.97 5.39
N GLU A 291 1.49 2.38 5.94
CA GLU A 291 2.41 1.49 6.68
C GLU A 291 2.72 0.19 5.92
N SER A 292 2.95 0.29 4.62
CA SER A 292 3.11 -0.88 3.76
C SER A 292 4.47 -1.58 3.89
N SER A 293 5.37 -1.08 4.75
CA SER A 293 6.73 -1.57 4.99
C SER A 293 7.56 -1.75 3.71
N GLY A 294 7.26 -0.99 2.67
CA GLY A 294 8.00 -0.97 1.39
C GLY A 294 7.81 -2.18 0.48
N VAL A 295 7.04 -3.20 0.90
CA VAL A 295 6.87 -4.44 0.12
C VAL A 295 5.42 -4.88 -0.02
N SER A 296 4.54 -4.48 0.91
CA SER A 296 3.21 -5.08 1.02
C SER A 296 2.33 -4.86 -0.21
N ALA A 297 2.42 -3.70 -0.87
CA ALA A 297 1.61 -3.45 -2.07
C ALA A 297 2.01 -4.41 -3.21
N ALA A 298 3.31 -4.57 -3.46
CA ALA A 298 3.82 -5.46 -4.50
C ALA A 298 3.47 -6.92 -4.23
N GLU A 299 3.64 -7.38 -3.00
CA GLU A 299 3.41 -8.77 -2.64
C GLU A 299 1.91 -9.14 -2.60
N LEU A 300 1.04 -8.25 -2.10
CA LEU A 300 -0.42 -8.44 -2.17
C LEU A 300 -0.88 -8.49 -3.62
N ALA A 301 -0.43 -7.54 -4.45
CA ALA A 301 -0.82 -7.48 -5.85
C ALA A 301 -0.31 -8.68 -6.66
N ALA A 302 0.93 -9.13 -6.41
CA ALA A 302 1.46 -10.33 -7.03
C ALA A 302 0.63 -11.58 -6.69
N ALA A 303 0.17 -11.70 -5.44
CA ALA A 303 -0.67 -12.81 -5.03
C ALA A 303 -2.08 -12.78 -5.68
N LEU A 304 -2.66 -11.58 -5.81
CA LEU A 304 -3.99 -11.35 -6.40
C LEU A 304 -3.98 -11.34 -7.95
N GLY A 305 -2.81 -11.20 -8.57
CA GLY A 305 -2.71 -10.91 -10.01
C GLY A 305 -3.16 -9.50 -10.38
N TRP A 306 -2.99 -8.54 -9.47
CA TRP A 306 -3.41 -7.15 -9.60
C TRP A 306 -2.23 -6.25 -10.02
N ASP A 307 -2.54 -5.05 -10.50
CA ASP A 307 -1.53 -4.01 -10.71
C ASP A 307 -1.24 -3.26 -9.41
N HIS A 308 -0.06 -2.67 -9.30
CA HIS A 308 0.34 -1.92 -8.11
C HIS A 308 1.29 -0.75 -8.38
N TYR A 309 1.41 0.08 -7.35
CA TYR A 309 2.47 1.07 -7.20
C TYR A 309 2.94 1.07 -5.73
N GLN A 310 4.16 0.58 -5.48
CA GLN A 310 4.81 0.65 -4.19
C GLN A 310 5.66 1.94 -4.14
N ALA A 311 5.21 2.94 -3.37
CA ALA A 311 5.76 4.28 -3.41
C ALA A 311 6.60 4.57 -2.16
N GLY A 312 7.83 4.07 -2.16
CA GLY A 312 8.71 4.15 -0.99
C GLY A 312 8.33 3.13 0.09
N ALA A 313 8.73 3.41 1.32
CA ALA A 313 8.60 2.45 2.43
C ALA A 313 7.21 2.39 3.09
N ASP A 314 6.31 3.33 2.77
CA ASP A 314 5.16 3.60 3.60
C ASP A 314 3.82 3.54 2.85
N VAL A 315 3.69 4.26 1.74
CA VAL A 315 2.45 4.33 0.96
C VAL A 315 2.51 3.46 -0.29
N GLY A 316 1.37 2.86 -0.65
CA GLY A 316 1.23 2.12 -1.90
C GLY A 316 -0.21 2.04 -2.38
N VAL A 317 -0.40 1.65 -3.64
CA VAL A 317 -1.72 1.42 -4.23
C VAL A 317 -1.72 0.05 -4.88
N ILE A 318 -2.80 -0.72 -4.70
CA ILE A 318 -3.08 -1.92 -5.48
C ILE A 318 -4.43 -1.78 -6.17
N SER A 319 -4.54 -2.32 -7.38
CA SER A 319 -5.72 -2.18 -8.22
C SER A 319 -5.97 -3.44 -9.02
N ARG A 320 -7.22 -3.93 -8.94
CA ARG A 320 -7.74 -5.01 -9.79
C ARG A 320 -7.71 -4.66 -11.28
N TYR A 321 -7.70 -3.36 -11.59
CA TYR A 321 -7.68 -2.80 -12.95
C TYR A 321 -6.34 -2.10 -13.25
N PRO A 322 -5.95 -1.94 -14.53
CA PRO A 322 -4.62 -1.41 -14.89
C PRO A 322 -4.32 -0.01 -14.33
N ILE A 323 -3.12 0.16 -13.79
CA ILE A 323 -2.56 1.46 -13.43
C ILE A 323 -1.77 2.00 -14.63
N VAL A 324 -2.37 2.99 -15.31
CA VAL A 324 -1.85 3.57 -16.56
C VAL A 324 -0.94 4.77 -16.33
N SER A 325 -0.91 5.33 -15.12
CA SER A 325 0.02 6.39 -14.73
C SER A 325 0.39 6.29 -13.24
N ARG A 326 1.63 6.62 -12.91
CA ARG A 326 2.17 6.63 -11.54
C ARG A 326 2.85 7.98 -11.29
N GLY A 327 2.54 8.60 -10.17
CA GLY A 327 3.14 9.86 -9.75
C GLY A 327 4.59 9.74 -9.31
N PRO A 328 5.24 10.85 -8.94
CA PRO A 328 6.57 10.83 -8.35
C PRO A 328 6.57 10.12 -6.99
N LEU A 329 7.69 9.47 -6.66
CA LEU A 329 7.91 8.90 -5.33
C LEU A 329 7.85 9.99 -4.24
N PRO A 330 7.43 9.66 -2.99
CA PRO A 330 7.49 10.59 -1.86
C PRO A 330 8.85 11.26 -1.65
N SER A 331 9.94 10.53 -1.90
CA SER A 331 11.32 11.05 -1.80
C SER A 331 11.64 12.11 -2.86
N VAL A 332 10.89 12.16 -3.96
CA VAL A 332 11.05 13.14 -5.04
C VAL A 332 10.08 14.29 -4.88
N SER A 333 8.82 14.02 -4.52
CA SER A 333 7.80 15.06 -4.33
C SER A 333 7.92 15.83 -3.02
N GLY A 334 8.54 15.22 -1.99
CA GLY A 334 8.55 15.73 -0.62
C GLY A 334 7.20 15.63 0.09
N LEU A 335 6.21 14.93 -0.50
CA LEU A 335 4.87 14.76 0.05
C LEU A 335 4.66 13.29 0.45
N PRO A 336 4.01 13.01 1.60
CA PRO A 336 3.77 11.65 2.07
C PRO A 336 2.53 11.04 1.38
N VAL A 337 2.58 10.99 0.05
CA VAL A 337 1.46 10.57 -0.78
C VAL A 337 1.97 9.78 -1.98
N SER A 338 1.18 8.79 -2.39
CA SER A 338 1.30 8.13 -3.68
C SER A 338 0.10 8.52 -4.55
N ASN A 339 0.29 8.69 -5.85
CA ASN A 339 -0.83 8.93 -6.76
C ASN A 339 -0.72 8.09 -8.02
N VAL A 340 -1.87 7.67 -8.54
CA VAL A 340 -1.99 6.87 -9.75
C VAL A 340 -3.21 7.27 -10.56
N THR A 341 -3.19 6.95 -11.85
CA THR A 341 -4.40 6.90 -12.68
C THR A 341 -4.73 5.46 -12.98
N ILE A 342 -5.94 5.03 -12.66
CA ILE A 342 -6.45 3.67 -12.89
C ILE A 342 -7.44 3.73 -14.05
N GLU A 343 -7.29 2.81 -14.99
CA GLU A 343 -8.20 2.64 -16.13
C GLU A 343 -9.27 1.61 -15.81
N LEU A 344 -10.50 2.07 -15.63
CA LEU A 344 -11.65 1.23 -15.31
C LEU A 344 -12.27 0.62 -16.58
N ASP A 345 -12.24 1.35 -17.69
CA ASP A 345 -12.76 0.87 -18.97
C ASP A 345 -12.01 1.52 -20.14
N GLU A 346 -11.06 0.79 -20.72
CA GLU A 346 -10.28 1.25 -21.88
C GLU A 346 -11.19 1.64 -23.07
N ARG A 347 -12.29 0.91 -23.28
CA ARG A 347 -13.21 1.15 -24.41
C ARG A 347 -13.90 2.51 -24.32
N HIS A 348 -14.26 2.92 -23.12
CA HIS A 348 -14.97 4.19 -22.86
C HIS A 348 -14.01 5.28 -22.36
N GLY A 349 -12.72 4.98 -22.20
CA GLY A 349 -11.73 5.90 -21.65
C GLY A 349 -11.99 6.27 -20.18
N GLU A 350 -12.71 5.41 -19.45
CA GLU A 350 -13.10 5.68 -18.06
C GLU A 350 -11.91 5.47 -17.13
N LYS A 351 -11.57 6.52 -16.38
CA LYS A 351 -10.41 6.56 -15.50
C LYS A 351 -10.77 7.21 -14.18
N ILE A 352 -10.02 6.86 -13.15
CA ILE A 352 -10.03 7.55 -11.85
C ILE A 352 -8.60 7.95 -11.47
N ALA A 353 -8.47 9.11 -10.84
CA ALA A 353 -7.24 9.52 -10.17
C ALA A 353 -7.35 9.13 -8.68
N LEU A 354 -6.35 8.42 -8.17
CA LEU A 354 -6.31 7.98 -6.77
C LEU A 354 -5.06 8.55 -6.11
N TRP A 355 -5.26 9.32 -5.04
CA TRP A 355 -4.22 9.83 -4.16
C TRP A 355 -4.32 9.13 -2.81
N ASN A 356 -3.24 8.53 -2.34
CA ASN A 356 -3.18 7.75 -1.12
C ASN A 356 -2.11 8.34 -0.17
N ALA A 357 -2.55 8.92 0.95
CA ALA A 357 -1.73 9.69 1.88
C ALA A 357 -1.51 8.96 3.22
N HIS A 358 -0.39 9.27 3.87
CA HIS A 358 -0.15 8.93 5.27
C HIS A 358 0.49 10.12 5.97
N LEU A 359 -0.30 10.90 6.70
CA LEU A 359 0.17 12.17 7.26
C LEU A 359 0.92 11.97 8.58
N GLY A 360 1.68 12.98 9.01
CA GLY A 360 2.49 12.89 10.23
C GLY A 360 1.66 12.50 11.46
N TYR A 361 2.15 11.55 12.26
CA TYR A 361 1.38 10.95 13.36
C TYR A 361 1.55 11.67 14.71
N THR A 362 2.65 12.39 14.92
CA THR A 362 2.99 13.00 16.23
C THR A 362 3.35 14.49 16.11
N PRO A 363 2.95 15.35 17.08
CA PRO A 363 2.01 15.10 18.20
C PRO A 363 0.59 14.75 17.71
N TYR A 364 -0.27 14.23 18.59
CA TYR A 364 -1.64 13.81 18.25
C TYR A 364 -2.69 14.72 18.92
N GLY A 365 -3.48 15.41 18.08
CA GLY A 365 -4.42 16.44 18.52
C GLY A 365 -5.44 15.97 19.57
N PRO A 366 -6.05 14.78 19.45
CA PRO A 366 -6.95 14.24 20.47
C PRO A 366 -6.29 14.02 21.84
N TYR A 367 -5.02 13.64 21.92
CA TYR A 367 -4.32 13.59 23.22
C TYR A 367 -4.12 15.00 23.81
N ASP A 368 -3.70 15.96 22.99
CA ASP A 368 -3.53 17.34 23.42
C ASP A 368 -4.86 17.99 23.87
N ALA A 369 -5.99 17.58 23.29
CA ALA A 369 -7.32 18.02 23.70
C ALA A 369 -7.82 17.29 24.95
N CYS A 370 -7.80 15.96 24.95
CA CYS A 370 -8.41 15.14 26.00
C CYS A 370 -7.59 15.11 27.28
N PHE A 371 -6.27 15.02 27.18
CA PHE A 371 -5.36 14.99 28.33
C PHE A 371 -4.78 16.38 28.60
N GLY A 372 -4.24 17.03 27.56
CA GLY A 372 -3.55 18.31 27.69
C GLY A 372 -4.45 19.54 27.89
N LYS A 373 -5.76 19.43 27.62
CA LYS A 373 -6.75 20.52 27.70
C LYS A 373 -6.33 21.80 26.96
N MET A 374 -5.62 21.64 25.84
CA MET A 374 -5.12 22.77 25.04
C MET A 374 -6.25 23.58 24.40
N THR A 375 -6.08 24.89 24.25
CA THR A 375 -7.03 25.71 23.47
C THR A 375 -7.08 25.27 22.01
N VAL A 376 -8.15 25.59 21.28
CA VAL A 376 -8.26 25.28 19.84
C VAL A 376 -7.08 25.84 19.05
N GLN A 377 -6.62 27.06 19.36
CA GLN A 377 -5.44 27.63 18.69
C GLN A 377 -4.19 26.79 18.93
N GLN A 378 -3.94 26.36 20.17
CA GLN A 378 -2.81 25.50 20.49
C GLN A 378 -2.91 24.14 19.77
N LEU A 379 -4.11 23.57 19.63
CA LEU A 379 -4.32 22.34 18.85
C LEU A 379 -3.92 22.57 17.38
N LEU A 380 -4.34 23.68 16.76
CA LEU A 380 -3.95 24.01 15.39
C LEU A 380 -2.44 24.25 15.24
N ASP A 381 -1.81 24.87 16.22
CA ASP A 381 -0.35 25.03 16.24
C ASP A 381 0.35 23.65 16.35
N ARG A 382 -0.23 22.69 17.10
CA ARG A 382 0.26 21.30 17.19
C ARG A 382 0.04 20.53 15.90
N GLU A 383 -1.08 20.74 15.19
CA GLU A 383 -1.33 20.20 13.84
C GLU A 383 -0.33 20.74 12.79
N ALA A 384 0.18 21.95 12.99
CA ALA A 384 1.26 22.47 12.14
C ALA A 384 2.61 21.83 12.51
N GLN A 385 2.90 21.68 13.81
CA GLN A 385 4.13 21.05 14.31
C GLN A 385 4.24 19.56 13.94
N SER A 386 3.11 18.84 13.87
CA SER A 386 3.05 17.45 13.41
C SER A 386 3.30 17.30 11.90
N LYS A 387 3.48 18.42 11.19
CA LYS A 387 3.61 18.56 9.74
C LYS A 387 2.32 18.29 8.97
N ARG A 388 1.27 17.74 9.59
CA ARG A 388 0.00 17.41 8.91
C ARG A 388 -0.55 18.58 8.13
N THR A 389 -0.58 19.78 8.72
CA THR A 389 -1.07 21.00 8.05
C THR A 389 -0.31 21.30 6.76
N GLY A 390 1.02 21.40 6.81
CA GLY A 390 1.84 21.69 5.63
C GLY A 390 1.79 20.57 4.57
N GLN A 391 1.67 19.31 5.02
CA GLN A 391 1.52 18.15 4.14
C GLN A 391 0.20 18.19 3.37
N ILE A 392 -0.94 18.38 4.05
CA ILE A 392 -2.24 18.43 3.37
C ILE A 392 -2.34 19.63 2.44
N GLU A 393 -1.79 20.79 2.81
CA GLU A 393 -1.71 21.95 1.91
C GLU A 393 -0.88 21.65 0.65
N GLY A 394 0.25 20.96 0.82
CA GLY A 394 1.10 20.51 -0.29
C GLY A 394 0.37 19.53 -1.21
N ILE A 395 -0.36 18.57 -0.64
CA ILE A 395 -1.17 17.61 -1.39
C ILE A 395 -2.29 18.34 -2.15
N MET A 396 -3.03 19.27 -1.51
CA MET A 396 -4.07 20.05 -2.18
C MET A 396 -3.55 20.87 -3.35
N ARG A 397 -2.35 21.46 -3.23
CA ARG A 397 -1.68 22.15 -4.36
C ARG A 397 -1.29 21.18 -5.46
N ALA A 398 -0.74 20.01 -5.12
CA ALA A 398 -0.34 19.01 -6.11
C ALA A 398 -1.55 18.40 -6.86
N MET A 399 -2.71 18.31 -6.20
CA MET A 399 -3.96 17.79 -6.76
C MET A 399 -4.72 18.79 -7.65
N GLU A 400 -4.29 20.05 -7.76
CA GLU A 400 -5.08 21.12 -8.38
C GLU A 400 -5.50 20.81 -9.83
N SER A 401 -4.62 20.17 -10.62
CA SER A 401 -4.95 19.73 -11.98
C SER A 401 -6.03 18.65 -12.01
N ASP A 402 -5.93 17.66 -11.14
CA ASP A 402 -6.85 16.54 -11.08
C ASP A 402 -8.22 17.00 -10.59
N LEU A 403 -8.25 17.87 -9.58
CA LEU A 403 -9.48 18.43 -9.03
C LEU A 403 -10.24 19.29 -10.05
N ARG A 404 -9.53 20.01 -10.94
CA ARG A 404 -10.14 20.72 -12.08
C ARG A 404 -10.69 19.77 -13.13
N ALA A 405 -10.06 18.60 -13.31
CA ALA A 405 -10.46 17.60 -14.29
C ALA A 405 -11.49 16.59 -13.74
N ALA A 406 -11.93 16.75 -12.50
CA ALA A 406 -12.71 15.75 -11.76
C ALA A 406 -14.05 15.36 -12.42
N ASP A 407 -14.65 16.24 -13.22
CA ASP A 407 -15.89 15.93 -13.96
C ASP A 407 -15.66 14.91 -15.08
N ARG A 408 -14.42 14.79 -15.59
CA ARG A 408 -14.01 13.80 -16.59
C ARG A 408 -13.30 12.60 -15.96
N THR A 409 -12.46 12.85 -14.97
CA THR A 409 -11.68 11.81 -14.28
C THR A 409 -11.90 11.98 -12.80
N PRO A 410 -12.87 11.27 -12.19
CA PRO A 410 -13.14 11.39 -10.77
C PRO A 410 -11.89 11.16 -9.93
N VAL A 411 -11.80 11.89 -8.83
CA VAL A 411 -10.63 11.91 -7.95
C VAL A 411 -11.01 11.34 -6.60
N LEU A 412 -10.18 10.42 -6.11
CA LEU A 412 -10.19 9.92 -4.74
C LEU A 412 -8.94 10.43 -4.03
N LEU A 413 -9.12 10.95 -2.82
CA LEU A 413 -8.06 11.16 -1.85
C LEU A 413 -8.37 10.29 -0.63
N MET A 414 -7.55 9.28 -0.40
CA MET A 414 -7.72 8.34 0.69
C MET A 414 -6.45 8.27 1.55
N GLY A 415 -6.56 7.74 2.75
CA GLY A 415 -5.40 7.54 3.61
C GLY A 415 -5.68 7.60 5.10
N ASP A 416 -4.59 7.47 5.85
CA ASP A 416 -4.51 7.78 7.28
C ASP A 416 -4.03 9.23 7.44
N PHE A 417 -4.91 10.09 7.96
CA PHE A 417 -4.67 11.52 8.07
C PHE A 417 -4.16 11.90 9.45
N ASN A 418 -4.09 10.94 10.40
CA ASN A 418 -3.61 11.15 11.76
C ASN A 418 -4.27 12.35 12.51
N ALA A 419 -5.49 12.70 12.11
CA ALA A 419 -6.27 13.79 12.69
C ALA A 419 -7.76 13.56 12.47
N PRO A 420 -8.63 13.93 13.43
CA PRO A 420 -10.08 13.81 13.27
C PRO A 420 -10.64 14.70 12.15
N SER A 421 -11.90 14.44 11.76
CA SER A 421 -12.63 15.36 10.88
C SER A 421 -13.29 16.49 11.64
N HIS A 422 -13.29 17.70 11.05
CA HIS A 422 -14.11 18.81 11.51
C HIS A 422 -15.62 18.49 11.46
N LEU A 423 -16.02 17.49 10.67
CA LEU A 423 -17.40 16.98 10.60
C LEU A 423 -17.75 16.00 11.73
N ASP A 424 -16.77 15.52 12.49
CA ASP A 424 -17.00 14.54 13.57
C ASP A 424 -17.14 15.22 14.93
N TRP A 425 -16.29 16.22 15.20
CA TRP A 425 -16.29 16.97 16.45
C TRP A 425 -17.28 18.13 16.33
N THR A 426 -18.57 17.86 16.44
CA THR A 426 -19.64 18.87 16.29
C THR A 426 -20.26 19.23 17.64
N ALA A 427 -21.10 20.26 17.67
CA ALA A 427 -21.91 20.56 18.85
C ALA A 427 -22.76 19.36 19.33
N ALA A 428 -23.23 18.51 18.40
CA ALA A 428 -24.03 17.32 18.71
C ALA A 428 -23.18 16.10 19.09
N ASN A 429 -21.88 16.12 18.80
CA ASN A 429 -20.93 15.04 19.04
C ASN A 429 -19.62 15.60 19.63
N SER A 430 -19.73 16.35 20.73
CA SER A 430 -18.59 16.98 21.37
C SER A 430 -17.62 15.94 21.94
N ARG A 431 -16.32 16.15 21.76
CA ARG A 431 -15.26 15.26 22.25
C ARG A 431 -14.40 15.98 23.26
N CYS A 432 -14.26 15.42 24.47
CA CYS A 432 -13.42 15.96 25.53
C CYS A 432 -13.67 17.44 25.91
N GLY A 433 -14.88 17.94 25.67
CA GLY A 433 -15.25 19.35 25.87
C GLY A 433 -15.12 20.25 24.63
N TYR A 434 -14.67 19.69 23.51
CA TYR A 434 -14.46 20.40 22.25
C TYR A 434 -15.57 20.12 21.24
N ARG A 435 -15.84 21.12 20.41
CA ARG A 435 -16.69 21.10 19.22
C ARG A 435 -16.12 22.05 18.18
N ASP A 436 -16.45 21.81 16.93
CA ASP A 436 -16.16 22.65 15.77
C ASP A 436 -14.66 22.96 15.60
N VAL A 437 -13.81 21.99 15.93
CA VAL A 437 -12.34 22.12 15.76
C VAL A 437 -12.02 22.04 14.26
N PRO A 438 -11.40 23.06 13.65
CA PRO A 438 -11.22 23.14 12.21
C PRO A 438 -9.95 22.38 11.78
N TRP A 439 -9.94 21.07 11.98
CA TRP A 439 -8.82 20.20 11.62
C TRP A 439 -8.41 20.41 10.14
N PRO A 440 -7.20 20.94 9.85
CA PRO A 440 -6.82 21.33 8.49
C PRO A 440 -6.88 20.18 7.49
N THR A 441 -6.57 18.97 7.97
CA THR A 441 -6.55 17.72 7.21
C THR A 441 -7.90 17.36 6.59
N SER A 442 -9.02 17.80 7.17
CA SER A 442 -10.37 17.57 6.64
C SER A 442 -11.02 18.84 6.08
N VAL A 443 -10.70 20.02 6.62
CA VAL A 443 -11.23 21.31 6.14
C VAL A 443 -10.70 21.66 4.74
N LEU A 444 -9.42 21.38 4.47
CA LEU A 444 -8.81 21.77 3.19
C LEU A 444 -9.35 20.93 2.00
N PRO A 445 -9.51 19.59 2.11
CA PRO A 445 -10.21 18.81 1.09
C PRO A 445 -11.65 19.30 0.82
N GLU A 446 -12.41 19.64 1.87
CA GLU A 446 -13.77 20.18 1.72
C GLU A 446 -13.75 21.51 0.95
N ARG A 447 -12.84 22.42 1.31
CA ARG A 447 -12.67 23.71 0.60
C ARG A 447 -12.24 23.55 -0.86
N ALA A 448 -11.49 22.50 -1.17
CA ALA A 448 -11.16 22.12 -2.54
C ALA A 448 -12.36 21.49 -3.31
N GLY A 449 -13.52 21.39 -2.65
CA GLY A 449 -14.75 20.85 -3.17
C GLY A 449 -14.75 19.34 -3.29
N MET A 450 -13.97 18.65 -2.45
CA MET A 450 -14.09 17.21 -2.22
C MET A 450 -15.14 16.95 -1.14
N LYS A 451 -15.71 15.74 -1.13
CA LYS A 451 -16.69 15.28 -0.13
C LYS A 451 -16.12 14.09 0.64
N ASP A 452 -16.34 14.05 1.95
CA ASP A 452 -16.05 12.89 2.80
C ASP A 452 -17.09 11.78 2.55
N SER A 453 -16.68 10.66 1.94
CA SER A 453 -17.63 9.60 1.56
C SER A 453 -18.31 8.96 2.77
N TYR A 454 -17.62 8.88 3.91
CA TYR A 454 -18.17 8.30 5.14
C TYR A 454 -19.31 9.17 5.66
N ARG A 455 -19.14 10.50 5.66
CA ARG A 455 -20.19 11.43 6.10
C ARG A 455 -21.31 11.62 5.08
N VAL A 456 -21.05 11.38 3.79
CA VAL A 456 -22.12 11.28 2.79
C VAL A 456 -23.04 10.08 3.07
N ALA A 457 -22.48 8.91 3.38
CA ALA A 457 -23.27 7.72 3.71
C ALA A 457 -23.85 7.76 5.14
N ASN A 458 -23.14 8.38 6.08
CA ASN A 458 -23.44 8.40 7.50
C ASN A 458 -23.44 9.86 8.03
N PRO A 459 -24.50 10.63 7.78
CA PRO A 459 -24.50 12.07 8.06
C PRO A 459 -24.51 12.45 9.55
N ASP A 460 -24.96 11.55 10.43
CA ASP A 460 -24.97 11.79 11.89
C ASP A 460 -23.68 11.24 12.55
N PRO A 461 -22.77 12.12 13.01
CA PRO A 461 -21.50 11.71 13.62
C PRO A 461 -21.65 11.09 15.02
N LYS A 462 -22.79 11.27 15.69
CA LYS A 462 -23.09 10.64 16.97
C LYS A 462 -23.64 9.22 16.78
N ALA A 463 -24.56 9.05 15.84
CA ALA A 463 -25.15 7.74 15.55
C ALA A 463 -24.15 6.80 14.86
N ALA A 464 -23.30 7.35 13.99
CA ALA A 464 -22.29 6.62 13.24
C ALA A 464 -20.92 7.33 13.38
N PRO A 465 -20.20 7.12 14.49
CA PRO A 465 -18.93 7.83 14.73
C PRO A 465 -17.82 7.40 13.77
N GLY A 466 -17.89 6.18 13.22
CA GLY A 466 -16.93 5.69 12.22
C GLY A 466 -15.51 5.60 12.73
N ILE A 467 -15.32 5.29 14.01
CA ILE A 467 -14.00 5.21 14.65
C ILE A 467 -13.09 4.26 13.87
N THR A 468 -11.94 4.76 13.45
CA THR A 468 -10.91 3.97 12.76
C THR A 468 -9.68 3.77 13.62
N TRP A 469 -9.35 4.72 14.50
CA TRP A 469 -8.35 4.57 15.54
C TRP A 469 -9.02 4.43 16.91
N SER A 470 -8.97 3.29 17.60
CA SER A 470 -8.39 2.00 17.21
C SER A 470 -9.31 0.83 17.59
N PRO A 471 -9.40 -0.22 16.75
CA PRO A 471 -10.03 -1.47 17.11
C PRO A 471 -9.35 -2.20 18.27
N ILE A 472 -8.05 -2.00 18.51
CA ILE A 472 -7.27 -2.78 19.50
C ILE A 472 -6.67 -1.97 20.65
N TYR A 473 -6.43 -0.66 20.48
CA TYR A 473 -6.06 0.21 21.58
C TYR A 473 -7.32 0.79 22.24
N LYS A 474 -7.68 0.25 23.41
CA LYS A 474 -8.86 0.71 24.20
C LYS A 474 -8.47 1.60 25.38
N THR A 475 -7.23 1.50 25.81
CA THR A 475 -6.63 2.30 26.88
C THR A 475 -5.37 2.93 26.35
N PHE A 476 -5.13 4.19 26.70
CA PHE A 476 -3.94 4.92 26.32
C PHE A 476 -2.69 4.26 26.93
N THR A 477 -1.72 3.92 26.09
CA THR A 477 -0.53 3.13 26.48
C THR A 477 0.68 3.97 26.88
N GLY A 478 0.59 5.31 26.81
CA GLY A 478 1.70 6.23 27.04
C GLY A 478 2.27 6.79 25.73
N GLY A 479 3.12 7.81 25.85
CA GLY A 479 3.77 8.53 24.76
C GLY A 479 3.26 9.95 24.56
N TYR A 480 3.75 10.62 23.51
CA TYR A 480 3.26 11.93 23.04
C TYR A 480 3.31 13.07 24.07
N GLY A 481 4.09 12.91 25.16
CA GLY A 481 4.17 13.88 26.25
C GLY A 481 3.06 13.75 27.31
N HIS A 482 2.26 12.68 27.27
CA HIS A 482 1.10 12.47 28.13
C HIS A 482 1.21 11.21 29.02
N ASP A 483 2.42 10.71 29.30
CA ASP A 483 2.64 9.45 30.06
C ASP A 483 1.92 9.38 31.42
N SER A 484 1.65 10.53 32.05
CA SER A 484 0.86 10.60 33.30
C SER A 484 -0.58 10.13 33.16
N HIS A 485 -1.11 10.05 31.94
CA HIS A 485 -2.46 9.59 31.61
C HIS A 485 -2.50 8.11 31.20
N LYS A 486 -1.38 7.39 31.27
CA LYS A 486 -1.34 5.97 30.91
C LYS A 486 -2.37 5.17 31.71
N GLY A 487 -3.17 4.37 31.01
CA GLY A 487 -4.27 3.58 31.58
C GLY A 487 -5.63 4.27 31.54
N GLU A 488 -5.70 5.56 31.19
CA GLU A 488 -6.97 6.23 30.85
C GLU A 488 -7.56 5.68 29.54
N PRO A 489 -8.88 5.85 29.29
CA PRO A 489 -9.49 5.48 28.02
C PRO A 489 -8.82 6.16 26.82
N GLU A 490 -8.63 5.40 25.75
CA GLU A 490 -8.19 5.95 24.46
C GLU A 490 -9.27 6.91 23.92
N PRO A 491 -8.94 8.14 23.46
CA PRO A 491 -9.92 9.09 22.92
C PRO A 491 -10.77 8.57 21.76
N LEU A 492 -10.24 7.59 20.99
CA LEU A 492 -10.89 6.89 19.88
C LEU A 492 -11.53 7.81 18.82
N ASP A 493 -10.89 7.98 17.67
CA ASP A 493 -11.30 8.90 16.61
C ASP A 493 -11.36 8.23 15.22
N ARG A 494 -12.07 8.89 14.30
CA ARG A 494 -12.01 8.58 12.87
C ARG A 494 -10.90 9.43 12.25
N ILE A 495 -9.82 8.78 11.85
CA ILE A 495 -8.63 9.45 11.28
C ILE A 495 -8.26 8.93 9.89
N ASP A 496 -8.96 7.91 9.41
CA ASP A 496 -8.82 7.37 8.06
C ASP A 496 -10.01 7.84 7.20
N PHE A 497 -9.74 8.22 5.95
CA PHE A 497 -10.73 8.87 5.10
C PHE A 497 -10.70 8.35 3.66
N ILE A 498 -11.85 8.46 2.99
CA ILE A 498 -11.94 8.51 1.53
C ILE A 498 -12.71 9.79 1.18
N HIS A 499 -11.99 10.81 0.73
CA HIS A 499 -12.54 11.99 0.11
C HIS A 499 -12.67 11.79 -1.40
N TYR A 500 -13.72 12.33 -2.01
CA TYR A 500 -13.94 12.20 -3.45
C TYR A 500 -14.42 13.49 -4.11
N LYS A 501 -14.13 13.64 -5.40
CA LYS A 501 -14.65 14.69 -6.28
C LYS A 501 -14.93 14.14 -7.67
N GLY A 502 -15.93 14.69 -8.34
CA GLY A 502 -16.32 14.29 -9.69
C GLY A 502 -17.66 13.56 -9.71
N ASN A 503 -18.02 13.07 -10.88
CA ASN A 503 -19.26 12.34 -11.09
C ASN A 503 -19.11 10.92 -10.51
N MET A 504 -19.36 10.75 -9.21
CA MET A 504 -19.49 9.46 -8.52
C MET A 504 -20.54 9.59 -7.43
N ARG A 505 -21.33 8.53 -7.20
CA ARG A 505 -22.33 8.49 -6.13
C ARG A 505 -21.90 7.48 -5.08
N VAL A 506 -21.82 7.90 -3.82
CA VAL A 506 -21.62 6.99 -2.68
C VAL A 506 -22.88 6.16 -2.48
N LYS A 507 -22.76 4.84 -2.53
CA LYS A 507 -23.84 3.88 -2.17
C LYS A 507 -23.79 3.54 -0.70
N SER A 508 -22.59 3.28 -0.20
CA SER A 508 -22.32 2.98 1.19
C SER A 508 -20.88 3.34 1.52
N SER A 509 -20.63 3.62 2.80
CA SER A 509 -19.29 3.79 3.34
C SER A 509 -19.29 3.32 4.79
N ALA A 510 -18.27 2.54 5.17
CA ALA A 510 -18.18 1.93 6.48
C ALA A 510 -16.72 1.90 6.97
N ALA A 511 -16.54 2.07 8.28
CA ALA A 511 -15.32 1.65 8.97
C ALA A 511 -15.44 0.14 9.22
N VAL A 512 -14.52 -0.65 8.68
CA VAL A 512 -14.61 -2.11 8.64
C VAL A 512 -13.43 -2.76 9.36
N VAL A 513 -13.74 -3.85 10.07
CA VAL A 513 -12.80 -4.73 10.75
C VAL A 513 -13.26 -6.18 10.53
N GLU A 514 -12.32 -7.12 10.58
CA GLU A 514 -12.63 -8.55 10.45
C GLU A 514 -12.72 -9.24 11.82
N GLY A 515 -13.78 -10.01 12.03
CA GLY A 515 -14.06 -10.65 13.31
C GLY A 515 -14.26 -9.65 14.47
N VAL A 516 -13.93 -10.09 15.68
CA VAL A 516 -13.95 -9.26 16.90
C VAL A 516 -12.51 -9.13 17.41
N PRO A 517 -11.79 -8.04 17.09
CA PRO A 517 -10.39 -7.91 17.47
C PRO A 517 -10.22 -7.90 18.99
N THR A 518 -9.29 -8.73 19.48
CA THR A 518 -8.81 -8.66 20.86
C THR A 518 -7.84 -7.49 20.99
N ALA A 519 -7.93 -6.76 22.09
CA ALA A 519 -7.06 -5.62 22.39
C ALA A 519 -5.59 -6.06 22.61
N ILE A 520 -4.67 -5.10 22.52
CA ILE A 520 -3.28 -5.32 22.95
C ILE A 520 -3.25 -5.66 24.46
N PRO A 521 -2.40 -6.62 24.91
CA PRO A 521 -1.34 -7.30 24.18
C PRO A 521 -1.72 -8.60 23.46
N ASP A 522 -2.97 -9.06 23.56
CA ASP A 522 -3.39 -10.40 23.12
C ASP A 522 -3.81 -10.49 21.63
N HIS A 523 -3.56 -9.44 20.85
CA HIS A 523 -3.97 -9.27 19.46
C HIS A 523 -3.34 -10.25 18.44
N GLN A 524 -2.25 -10.94 18.78
CA GLN A 524 -1.42 -11.67 17.81
C GLN A 524 -2.16 -12.72 16.97
N ASN A 525 -3.30 -13.23 17.47
CA ASN A 525 -4.12 -14.24 16.79
C ASN A 525 -5.40 -13.67 16.17
N ASN A 526 -5.62 -12.34 16.20
CA ASN A 526 -6.80 -11.69 15.63
C ASN A 526 -7.00 -12.04 14.15
N GLN A 527 -8.25 -12.06 13.69
CA GLN A 527 -8.56 -12.15 12.26
C GLN A 527 -8.19 -10.84 11.55
N TRP A 528 -8.54 -9.71 12.17
CA TRP A 528 -8.09 -8.39 11.74
C TRP A 528 -6.59 -8.19 11.96
N THR A 529 -5.91 -7.59 10.97
CA THR A 529 -4.45 -7.53 10.92
C THR A 529 -3.86 -6.15 11.22
N SER A 530 -4.70 -5.19 11.58
CA SER A 530 -4.30 -3.80 11.77
C SER A 530 -4.82 -3.23 13.09
N ASP A 531 -4.15 -2.21 13.60
CA ASP A 531 -4.62 -1.36 14.69
C ASP A 531 -5.52 -0.21 14.21
N HIS A 532 -5.76 -0.10 12.91
CA HIS A 532 -6.78 0.76 12.30
C HIS A 532 -7.96 -0.07 11.77
N ALA A 533 -9.18 0.44 11.84
CA ALA A 533 -10.25 -0.03 10.97
C ALA A 533 -10.04 0.54 9.56
N ALA A 534 -10.28 -0.25 8.52
CA ALA A 534 -10.20 0.26 7.16
C ALA A 534 -11.47 1.06 6.81
N VAL A 535 -11.38 1.97 5.85
CA VAL A 535 -12.56 2.66 5.31
C VAL A 535 -12.90 2.07 3.96
N LEU A 536 -14.06 1.40 3.87
CA LEU A 536 -14.59 0.85 2.62
C LEU A 536 -15.71 1.75 2.11
N THR A 537 -15.58 2.25 0.89
CA THR A 537 -16.65 2.97 0.19
C THR A 537 -17.01 2.28 -1.11
N VAL A 538 -18.31 2.11 -1.35
CA VAL A 538 -18.86 1.63 -2.61
C VAL A 538 -19.43 2.82 -3.39
N PHE A 539 -18.91 3.03 -4.60
CA PHE A 539 -19.36 4.09 -5.51
C PHE A 539 -20.11 3.49 -6.69
N ASP A 540 -21.23 4.09 -7.11
CA ASP A 540 -21.66 3.97 -8.49
C ASP A 540 -20.78 4.89 -9.36
N VAL A 541 -20.18 4.31 -10.39
CA VAL A 541 -19.38 5.02 -11.40
C VAL A 541 -20.30 5.29 -12.59
N PRO A 542 -20.67 6.56 -12.83
CA PRO A 542 -21.76 6.96 -13.72
C PRO A 542 -21.36 6.99 -15.18
#